data_AF-A0A7C3S198-F1
#
_entry.id   AF-A0A7C3S198-F1
#
_cell.length_a   1.000
_cell.length_b   1.000
_cell.length_c   1.000
_cell.angle_alpha   90.00
_cell.angle_beta   90.00
_cell.angle_gamma   90.00
#
_symmetry.space_group_name_H-M   'P 1'
#
loop_
_entity.id
_entity.type
_entity.pdbx_description
1 polymer ?
#
loop_
_entity_poly.entity_id
_entity_poly.type
_entity_poly.pdbx_seq_one_letter_code
_entity_poly.pdbx_strand_id
1 'polypeptide(L)'
;MASALLRRGFELVLCLLLCLSLSRCAPLPPRPEKLPPFHGFDGVTWGTPLEEAKKKVKAEGKVVFEERTNRPPFAFYATGTYVDSPALFTYFFTPKSKKLYRVDVTLNDPMVHKSISEDFTKKFGPPAHSQGNVDHWSWTDKTVVILQIDPEAVQIAYSDGAYALLNHQEGDGLVH
;
A
#
# COMPACT_ATOMS: atom_id res chain seq x y z
N MET A 1 56.81 20.28 -16.55
CA MET A 1 55.56 20.10 -17.32
C MET A 1 55.01 18.66 -17.30
N ALA A 2 55.84 17.61 -17.09
CA ALA A 2 55.37 16.22 -17.04
C ALA A 2 54.51 15.85 -15.79
N SER A 3 54.70 16.53 -14.65
CA SER A 3 53.98 16.20 -13.40
C SER A 3 52.50 16.60 -13.39
N ALA A 4 52.11 17.63 -14.14
CA ALA A 4 50.72 18.11 -14.22
C ALA A 4 49.84 17.22 -15.11
N LEU A 5 50.42 16.60 -16.13
CA LEU A 5 49.73 15.66 -17.03
C LEU A 5 49.45 14.32 -16.34
N LEU A 6 50.41 13.82 -15.54
CA LEU A 6 50.23 12.61 -14.73
C LEU A 6 49.13 12.78 -13.67
N ARG A 7 49.04 13.95 -13.04
CA ARG A 7 48.04 14.24 -12.00
C ARG A 7 46.62 14.30 -12.57
N ARG A 8 46.43 14.93 -13.73
CA ARG A 8 45.13 14.98 -14.43
C ARG A 8 44.69 13.60 -14.94
N GLY A 9 45.63 12.78 -15.41
CA GLY A 9 45.33 11.40 -15.81
C GLY A 9 44.86 10.53 -14.64
N PHE A 10 45.48 10.69 -13.46
CA PHE A 10 45.10 9.97 -12.25
C PHE A 10 43.71 10.37 -11.72
N GLU A 11 43.37 11.66 -11.74
CA GLU A 11 42.05 12.16 -11.33
C GLU A 11 40.92 11.66 -12.25
N LEU A 12 41.16 11.62 -13.57
CA LEU A 12 40.22 11.07 -14.56
C LEU A 12 40.01 9.57 -14.35
N VAL A 13 41.08 8.80 -14.12
CA VAL A 13 41.01 7.36 -13.85
C VAL A 13 40.26 7.08 -12.55
N LEU A 14 40.51 7.87 -11.49
CA LEU A 14 39.81 7.74 -10.21
C LEU A 14 38.31 8.05 -10.34
N CYS A 15 37.94 9.11 -11.07
CA CYS A 15 36.54 9.42 -11.36
C CYS A 15 35.86 8.30 -12.16
N LEU A 16 36.53 7.76 -13.19
CA LEU A 16 35.97 6.66 -13.97
C LEU A 16 35.77 5.40 -13.12
N LEU A 17 36.73 5.08 -12.25
CA LEU A 17 36.63 3.94 -11.32
C LEU A 17 35.51 4.14 -10.28
N LEU A 18 35.32 5.36 -9.78
CA LEU A 18 34.20 5.71 -8.91
C LEU A 18 32.86 5.56 -9.64
N CYS A 19 32.73 6.08 -10.86
CA CYS A 19 31.51 5.90 -11.68
C CYS A 19 31.22 4.42 -11.97
N LEU A 20 32.25 3.63 -12.27
CA LEU A 20 32.12 2.19 -12.50
C LEU A 20 31.73 1.42 -11.22
N SER A 21 32.22 1.86 -10.05
CA SER A 21 31.83 1.27 -8.76
C SER A 21 30.38 1.58 -8.37
N LEU A 22 29.84 2.74 -8.79
CA LEU A 22 28.46 3.13 -8.55
C LEU A 22 27.46 2.46 -9.51
N SER A 23 27.91 2.05 -10.70
CA SER A 23 27.07 1.34 -11.68
C SER A 23 26.77 -0.13 -11.34
N ARG A 24 27.27 -0.65 -10.20
CA ARG A 24 27.01 -2.03 -9.73
C ARG A 24 25.88 -2.13 -8.70
N CYS A 25 24.83 -1.31 -8.83
CA CYS A 25 23.53 -1.75 -8.32
C CYS A 25 23.06 -2.91 -9.19
N ALA A 26 23.45 -4.14 -8.81
CA ALA A 26 22.84 -5.33 -9.38
C ALA A 26 21.31 -5.15 -9.27
N PRO A 27 20.55 -5.27 -10.36
CA PRO A 27 19.10 -5.33 -10.24
C PRO A 27 18.80 -6.46 -9.28
N LEU A 28 18.16 -6.14 -8.15
CA LEU A 28 17.72 -7.14 -7.20
C LEU A 28 16.95 -8.19 -8.01
N PRO A 29 17.25 -9.49 -7.83
CA PRO A 29 16.49 -10.51 -8.52
C PRO A 29 15.00 -10.25 -8.24
N PRO A 30 14.12 -10.29 -9.26
CA PRO A 30 12.70 -10.08 -9.05
C PRO A 30 12.30 -11.04 -7.93
N ARG A 31 11.84 -10.48 -6.81
CA ARG A 31 11.44 -11.29 -5.66
C ARG A 31 10.40 -12.26 -6.21
N PRO A 32 10.63 -13.58 -6.17
CA PRO A 32 9.62 -14.52 -6.64
C PRO A 32 8.34 -14.18 -5.90
N GLU A 33 7.30 -13.78 -6.64
CA GLU A 33 5.96 -13.53 -6.10
C GLU A 33 5.51 -14.84 -5.46
N LYS A 34 5.82 -15.01 -4.17
CA LYS A 34 5.62 -16.28 -3.49
C LYS A 34 4.13 -16.58 -3.34
N LEU A 35 3.29 -15.55 -3.33
CA LEU A 35 1.86 -15.65 -3.07
C LEU A 35 1.10 -14.60 -3.89
N PRO A 36 -0.07 -14.97 -4.47
CA PRO A 36 -0.88 -14.06 -5.28
C PRO A 36 -1.38 -12.87 -4.45
N PRO A 37 -1.70 -11.74 -5.10
CA PRO A 37 -2.28 -10.58 -4.42
C PRO A 37 -3.60 -10.95 -3.72
N PHE A 38 -3.97 -10.18 -2.70
CA PHE A 38 -5.26 -10.35 -2.05
C PHE A 38 -6.38 -9.89 -2.99
N HIS A 39 -7.39 -10.73 -3.22
CA HIS A 39 -8.52 -10.43 -4.12
C HIS A 39 -9.66 -9.64 -3.47
N GLY A 40 -9.47 -9.20 -2.22
CA GLY A 40 -10.46 -8.50 -1.43
C GLY A 40 -9.99 -8.19 -0.02
N PHE A 41 -10.88 -7.59 0.75
CA PHE A 41 -10.75 -7.37 2.19
C PHE A 41 -11.91 -8.09 2.89
N ASP A 42 -11.57 -9.01 3.81
CA ASP A 42 -12.51 -9.95 4.42
C ASP A 42 -13.38 -10.67 3.36
N GLY A 43 -14.71 -10.61 3.48
CA GLY A 43 -15.65 -11.19 2.51
C GLY A 43 -15.95 -10.31 1.30
N VAL A 44 -15.33 -9.13 1.18
CA VAL A 44 -15.59 -8.16 0.11
C VAL A 44 -14.47 -8.17 -0.93
N THR A 45 -14.78 -8.58 -2.16
CA THR A 45 -13.81 -8.61 -3.26
C THR A 45 -13.59 -7.23 -3.86
N TRP A 46 -12.42 -6.99 -4.46
CA TRP A 46 -12.15 -5.76 -5.20
C TRP A 46 -13.12 -5.59 -6.37
N GLY A 47 -13.51 -4.35 -6.63
CA GLY A 47 -14.52 -4.05 -7.65
C GLY A 47 -15.96 -4.20 -7.20
N THR A 48 -16.21 -4.73 -6.00
CA THR A 48 -17.58 -4.88 -5.48
C THR A 48 -18.29 -3.52 -5.48
N PRO A 49 -19.49 -3.40 -6.06
CA PRO A 49 -20.27 -2.17 -6.04
C PRO A 49 -20.63 -1.73 -4.63
N LEU A 50 -20.73 -0.42 -4.41
CA LEU A 50 -21.06 0.21 -3.12
C LEU A 50 -22.16 -0.51 -2.31
N GLU A 51 -23.34 -0.72 -2.89
CA GLU A 51 -24.48 -1.30 -2.17
C GLU A 51 -24.25 -2.76 -1.78
N GLU A 52 -23.54 -3.52 -2.63
CA GLU A 52 -23.17 -4.90 -2.32
C GLU A 52 -22.09 -4.95 -1.23
N ALA A 53 -21.10 -4.06 -1.29
CA ALA A 53 -20.07 -3.94 -0.26
C ALA A 53 -20.69 -3.61 1.09
N LYS A 54 -21.62 -2.65 1.16
CA LYS A 54 -22.36 -2.29 2.38
C LYS A 54 -23.12 -3.49 2.95
N LYS A 55 -23.77 -4.29 2.10
CA LYS A 55 -24.49 -5.50 2.54
C LYS A 55 -23.54 -6.53 3.16
N LYS A 56 -22.39 -6.78 2.52
CA LYS A 56 -21.37 -7.73 3.01
C LYS A 56 -20.74 -7.26 4.32
N VAL A 57 -20.33 -5.99 4.41
CA VAL A 57 -19.78 -5.38 5.62
C VAL A 57 -20.73 -5.51 6.81
N LYS A 58 -22.04 -5.26 6.61
CA LYS A 58 -23.05 -5.45 7.66
C LYS A 58 -23.22 -6.93 8.05
N ALA A 59 -23.15 -7.84 7.08
CA ALA A 59 -23.24 -9.28 7.34
C ALA A 59 -22.02 -9.80 8.14
N GLU A 60 -20.88 -9.12 8.04
CA GLU A 60 -19.68 -9.38 8.84
C GLU A 60 -19.77 -8.79 10.27
N GLY A 61 -20.90 -8.19 10.65
CA GLY A 61 -21.10 -7.60 11.98
C GLY A 61 -20.49 -6.22 12.18
N LYS A 62 -19.97 -5.59 11.11
CA LYS A 62 -19.47 -4.21 11.16
C LYS A 62 -20.64 -3.21 11.11
N VAL A 63 -20.52 -2.10 11.83
CA VAL A 63 -21.54 -1.04 11.91
C VAL A 63 -21.14 0.12 11.01
N VAL A 64 -21.85 0.29 9.89
CA VAL A 64 -21.69 1.47 9.02
C VAL A 64 -22.32 2.67 9.71
N PHE A 65 -21.53 3.72 9.97
CA PHE A 65 -21.98 4.91 10.69
C PHE A 65 -21.97 6.18 9.84
N GLU A 66 -21.23 6.19 8.72
CA GLU A 66 -21.19 7.34 7.83
C GLU A 66 -20.96 6.91 6.38
N GLU A 67 -21.62 7.59 5.44
CA GLU A 67 -21.44 7.40 4.00
C GLU A 67 -21.25 8.76 3.31
N ARG A 68 -20.12 8.92 2.61
CA ARG A 68 -19.75 10.10 1.83
C ARG A 68 -19.42 9.68 0.39
N THR A 69 -20.40 9.13 -0.32
CA THR A 69 -20.21 8.58 -1.68
C THR A 69 -20.56 9.57 -2.79
N ASN A 70 -20.98 10.80 -2.45
CA ASN A 70 -21.33 11.87 -3.38
C ASN A 70 -20.24 12.96 -3.52
N ARG A 71 -19.18 12.91 -2.71
CA ARG A 71 -18.06 13.85 -2.73
C ARG A 71 -16.76 13.15 -2.34
N PRO A 72 -15.59 13.67 -2.72
CA PRO A 72 -14.31 13.15 -2.25
C PRO A 72 -14.14 13.26 -0.72
N PRO A 73 -13.50 12.28 -0.06
CA PRO A 73 -13.21 10.95 -0.59
C PRO A 73 -14.51 10.14 -0.72
N PHE A 74 -14.72 9.49 -1.87
CA PHE A 74 -15.92 8.70 -2.17
C PHE A 74 -15.92 7.40 -1.35
N ALA A 75 -16.39 7.47 -0.11
CA ALA A 75 -16.17 6.40 0.87
C ALA A 75 -17.38 6.18 1.79
N PHE A 76 -17.41 5.03 2.45
CA PHE A 76 -18.18 4.87 3.69
C PHE A 76 -17.28 4.39 4.81
N TYR A 77 -17.73 4.65 6.04
CA TYR A 77 -17.00 4.39 7.26
C TYR A 77 -17.79 3.40 8.12
N ALA A 78 -17.08 2.46 8.71
CA ALA A 78 -17.64 1.47 9.61
C ALA A 78 -16.77 1.25 10.83
N THR A 79 -17.36 0.74 11.91
CA THR A 79 -16.64 0.23 13.07
C THR A 79 -16.86 -1.28 13.20
N GLY A 80 -15.92 -1.95 13.83
CA GLY A 80 -16.00 -3.39 14.09
C GLY A 80 -14.77 -3.89 14.81
N THR A 81 -14.46 -5.18 14.65
CA THR A 81 -13.27 -5.79 15.23
C THR A 81 -12.34 -6.24 14.09
N TYR A 82 -11.05 -6.00 14.25
CA TYR A 82 -9.98 -6.51 13.39
C TYR A 82 -8.83 -6.98 14.27
N VAL A 83 -8.28 -8.18 14.03
CA VAL A 83 -7.23 -8.81 14.85
C VAL A 83 -7.52 -8.71 16.37
N ASP A 84 -8.74 -9.09 16.75
CA ASP A 84 -9.25 -9.06 18.14
C ASP A 84 -9.26 -7.68 18.81
N SER A 85 -9.11 -6.60 18.04
CA SER A 85 -9.12 -5.21 18.53
C SER A 85 -10.22 -4.38 17.85
N PRO A 86 -10.82 -3.39 18.57
CA PRO A 86 -11.72 -2.44 17.95
C PRO A 86 -11.02 -1.67 16.83
N ALA A 87 -11.69 -1.58 15.68
CA ALA A 87 -11.13 -0.97 14.48
C ALA A 87 -12.13 -0.04 13.79
N LEU A 88 -11.60 1.04 13.22
CA LEU A 88 -12.27 1.88 12.25
C LEU A 88 -11.90 1.38 10.85
N PHE A 89 -12.91 1.22 10.00
CA PHE A 89 -12.74 0.84 8.61
C PHE A 89 -13.20 1.99 7.72
N THR A 90 -12.41 2.32 6.69
CA THR A 90 -12.81 3.23 5.62
C THR A 90 -12.76 2.49 4.30
N TYR A 91 -13.91 2.36 3.63
CA TYR A 91 -14.04 1.69 2.35
C TYR A 91 -14.13 2.75 1.25
N PHE A 92 -13.15 2.78 0.34
CA PHE A 92 -13.05 3.76 -0.73
C PHE A 92 -13.53 3.20 -2.06
N PHE A 93 -14.31 4.00 -2.78
CA PHE A 93 -14.95 3.65 -4.03
C PHE A 93 -14.52 4.57 -5.16
N THR A 94 -14.49 4.03 -6.37
CA THR A 94 -14.24 4.83 -7.56
C THR A 94 -15.34 5.91 -7.75
N PRO A 95 -15.01 7.12 -8.22
CA PRO A 95 -15.94 8.25 -8.28
C PRO A 95 -17.22 8.01 -9.09
N LYS A 96 -17.12 7.36 -10.25
CA LYS A 96 -18.20 7.20 -11.22
C LYS A 96 -18.81 5.80 -11.14
N SER A 97 -17.97 4.76 -11.21
CA SER A 97 -18.46 3.37 -11.21
C SER A 97 -18.78 2.81 -9.82
N LYS A 98 -18.41 3.53 -8.74
CA LYS A 98 -18.68 3.15 -7.35
C LYS A 98 -18.19 1.75 -6.99
N LYS A 99 -16.99 1.41 -7.46
CA LYS A 99 -16.33 0.13 -7.24
C LYS A 99 -15.32 0.22 -6.11
N LEU A 100 -15.35 -0.73 -5.18
CA LEU A 100 -14.38 -0.79 -4.08
C LEU A 100 -12.96 -0.96 -4.63
N TYR A 101 -12.03 -0.10 -4.21
CA TYR A 101 -10.63 -0.21 -4.63
C TYR A 101 -9.63 -0.17 -3.47
N ARG A 102 -10.03 0.37 -2.33
CA ARG A 102 -9.16 0.50 -1.16
C ARG A 102 -9.95 0.36 0.13
N VAL A 103 -9.35 -0.27 1.13
CA VAL A 103 -9.84 -0.29 2.51
C VAL A 103 -8.72 0.13 3.43
N ASP A 104 -9.00 1.12 4.27
CA ASP A 104 -8.13 1.49 5.38
C ASP A 104 -8.69 0.96 6.68
N VAL A 105 -7.82 0.44 7.54
CA VAL A 105 -8.10 -0.03 8.89
C VAL A 105 -7.29 0.80 9.86
N THR A 106 -7.92 1.37 10.88
CA THR A 106 -7.24 2.07 11.97
C THR A 106 -7.57 1.39 13.29
N LEU A 107 -6.52 1.05 14.05
CA LEU A 107 -6.60 0.44 15.36
C LEU A 107 -5.98 1.39 16.37
N ASN A 108 -6.72 1.78 17.40
CA ASN A 108 -6.24 2.69 18.45
C ASN A 108 -5.46 1.92 19.55
N ASP A 109 -4.68 0.93 19.13
CA ASP A 109 -3.79 0.16 20.00
C ASP A 109 -2.45 -0.05 19.26
N PRO A 110 -1.40 0.74 19.56
CA PRO A 110 -0.10 0.57 18.92
C PRO A 110 0.54 -0.79 19.26
N MET A 111 0.10 -1.49 20.32
CA MET A 111 0.69 -2.76 20.75
C MET A 111 0.40 -3.90 19.75
N VAL A 112 -0.66 -3.79 18.94
CA VAL A 112 -0.98 -4.80 17.92
C VAL A 112 -0.10 -4.73 16.68
N HIS A 113 0.73 -3.69 16.51
CA HIS A 113 1.55 -3.54 15.31
C HIS A 113 2.48 -4.73 15.08
N LYS A 114 3.13 -5.20 16.14
CA LYS A 114 4.09 -6.30 16.04
C LYS A 114 3.42 -7.59 15.60
N SER A 115 2.29 -7.95 16.21
CA SER A 115 1.56 -9.17 15.83
C SER A 115 1.03 -9.08 14.39
N ILE A 116 0.52 -7.92 13.98
CA ILE A 116 0.08 -7.70 12.58
C ILE A 116 1.25 -7.84 11.61
N SER A 117 2.41 -7.24 11.90
CA SER A 117 3.60 -7.33 11.05
C SER A 117 4.10 -8.78 10.93
N GLU A 118 4.08 -9.55 12.02
CA GLU A 118 4.40 -10.98 12.01
C GLU A 118 3.40 -11.79 11.18
N ASP A 119 2.09 -11.53 11.34
CA ASP A 119 1.03 -12.18 10.57
C ASP A 119 1.11 -11.86 9.09
N PHE A 120 1.39 -10.60 8.73
CA PHE A 120 1.58 -10.19 7.34
C PHE A 120 2.85 -10.81 6.76
N THR A 121 3.93 -10.88 7.53
CA THR A 121 5.16 -11.55 7.10
C THR A 121 4.93 -13.03 6.83
N LYS A 122 4.13 -13.70 7.66
CA LYS A 122 3.72 -15.09 7.45
C LYS A 122 2.80 -15.24 6.24
N LYS A 123 1.88 -14.30 6.03
CA LYS A 123 0.86 -14.35 4.97
C LYS A 123 1.39 -13.92 3.60
N PHE A 124 2.32 -12.98 3.53
CA PHE A 124 2.78 -12.34 2.29
C PHE A 124 4.29 -12.50 2.05
N GLY A 125 5.03 -13.06 3.01
CA GLY A 125 6.49 -12.97 3.05
C GLY A 125 6.95 -11.62 3.62
N PRO A 126 8.27 -11.38 3.70
CA PRO A 126 8.79 -10.11 4.22
C PRO A 126 8.27 -8.92 3.39
N PRO A 127 8.20 -7.70 3.95
CA PRO A 127 7.83 -6.51 3.20
C PRO A 127 8.79 -6.26 2.02
N ALA A 128 8.28 -5.66 0.94
CA ALA A 128 9.07 -5.23 -0.21
C ALA A 128 9.94 -4.01 0.13
N HIS A 129 9.43 -3.13 1.01
CA HIS A 129 10.14 -1.98 1.56
C HIS A 129 9.77 -1.79 3.02
N SER A 130 10.74 -1.45 3.86
CA SER A 130 10.55 -1.10 5.27
C SER A 130 11.36 0.15 5.57
N GLN A 131 10.72 1.18 6.11
CA GLN A 131 11.38 2.43 6.47
C GLN A 131 10.73 3.07 7.70
N GLY A 132 11.50 3.15 8.78
CA GLY A 132 11.02 3.71 10.04
C GLY A 132 9.81 2.94 10.55
N ASN A 133 8.67 3.62 10.64
CA ASN A 133 7.42 3.08 11.17
C ASN A 133 6.49 2.52 10.08
N VAL A 134 6.99 2.29 8.87
CA VAL A 134 6.18 1.86 7.72
C VAL A 134 6.76 0.60 7.10
N ASP A 135 5.92 -0.42 6.98
CA ASP A 135 6.16 -1.64 6.21
C ASP A 135 5.23 -1.67 4.99
N HIS A 136 5.76 -2.06 3.84
CA HIS A 136 5.07 -2.03 2.56
C HIS A 136 5.23 -3.36 1.80
N TRP A 137 4.11 -3.93 1.39
CA TRP A 137 4.03 -5.09 0.49
C TRP A 137 3.40 -4.66 -0.83
N SER A 138 4.02 -5.02 -1.95
CA SER A 138 3.53 -4.70 -3.29
C SER A 138 3.73 -5.86 -4.25
N TRP A 139 2.82 -5.93 -5.23
CA TRP A 139 2.81 -6.94 -6.29
C TRP A 139 2.94 -6.29 -7.67
N THR A 140 3.21 -7.11 -8.69
CA THR A 140 3.39 -6.67 -10.08
C THR A 140 2.14 -6.05 -10.69
N ASP A 141 0.95 -6.43 -10.20
CA ASP A 141 -0.35 -5.85 -10.57
C ASP A 141 -0.61 -4.48 -9.91
N LYS A 142 0.37 -3.95 -9.15
CA LYS A 142 0.30 -2.70 -8.37
C LYS A 142 -0.63 -2.75 -7.16
N THR A 143 -1.09 -3.93 -6.77
CA THR A 143 -1.76 -4.13 -5.48
C THR A 143 -0.78 -3.83 -4.35
N VAL A 144 -1.26 -3.24 -3.26
CA VAL A 144 -0.42 -2.79 -2.15
C VAL A 144 -1.07 -3.04 -0.79
N VAL A 145 -0.26 -3.43 0.19
CA VAL A 145 -0.57 -3.33 1.62
C VAL A 145 0.47 -2.44 2.28
N ILE A 146 0.03 -1.44 3.03
CA ILE A 146 0.90 -0.59 3.85
C ILE A 146 0.48 -0.76 5.29
N LEU A 147 1.43 -1.08 6.16
CA LEU A 147 1.29 -1.09 7.60
C LEU A 147 2.10 0.08 8.16
N GLN A 148 1.47 0.93 8.95
CA GLN A 148 2.10 2.08 9.60
C GLN A 148 1.77 2.07 11.10
N ILE A 149 2.75 2.46 11.93
CA ILE A 149 2.57 2.70 13.36
C ILE A 149 2.90 4.15 13.73
N ASP A 150 1.98 4.78 14.44
CA ASP A 150 2.18 6.06 15.10
C ASP A 150 2.03 5.88 16.63
N PRO A 151 2.37 6.87 17.47
CA PRO A 151 2.34 6.71 18.93
C PRO A 151 0.99 6.29 19.53
N GLU A 152 -0.12 6.55 18.83
CA GLU A 152 -1.49 6.31 19.31
C GLU A 152 -2.23 5.22 18.55
N ALA A 153 -1.74 4.80 17.38
CA ALA A 153 -2.51 3.95 16.49
C ALA A 153 -1.66 3.15 15.50
N VAL A 154 -2.26 2.08 15.00
CA VAL A 154 -1.81 1.33 13.82
C VAL A 154 -2.75 1.63 12.67
N GLN A 155 -2.19 1.93 11.50
CA GLN A 155 -2.91 2.15 10.27
C GLN A 155 -2.52 1.09 9.24
N ILE A 156 -3.52 0.55 8.55
CA ILE A 156 -3.32 -0.44 7.51
C ILE A 156 -4.09 0.01 6.27
N ALA A 157 -3.44 0.10 5.13
CA ALA A 157 -4.09 0.40 3.86
C ALA A 157 -3.97 -0.79 2.91
N TYR A 158 -5.10 -1.32 2.45
CA TYR A 158 -5.21 -2.33 1.41
C TYR A 158 -5.69 -1.66 0.14
N SER A 159 -4.97 -1.75 -0.97
CA SER A 159 -5.42 -1.20 -2.26
C SER A 159 -5.17 -2.18 -3.40
N ASP A 160 -6.17 -2.33 -4.26
CA ASP A 160 -6.07 -3.06 -5.52
C ASP A 160 -5.52 -2.17 -6.63
N GLY A 161 -4.55 -2.68 -7.39
CA GLY A 161 -3.88 -1.89 -8.43
C GLY A 161 -4.77 -1.54 -9.63
N ALA A 162 -5.63 -2.46 -10.08
CA ALA A 162 -6.49 -2.25 -11.24
C ALA A 162 -7.60 -1.24 -10.95
N TYR A 163 -8.25 -1.36 -9.79
CA TYR A 163 -9.30 -0.43 -9.38
C TYR A 163 -8.76 0.90 -8.86
N ALA A 164 -7.54 0.95 -8.29
CA ALA A 164 -6.88 2.23 -8.01
C ALA A 164 -6.56 3.00 -9.30
N LEU A 165 -6.14 2.30 -10.35
CA LEU A 165 -5.97 2.92 -11.68
C LEU A 165 -7.31 3.41 -12.24
N LEU A 166 -8.39 2.64 -12.10
CA LEU A 166 -9.73 3.09 -12.47
C LEU A 166 -10.17 4.32 -11.68
N ASN A 167 -9.91 4.36 -10.37
CA ASN A 167 -10.19 5.53 -9.52
C ASN A 167 -9.49 6.78 -10.06
N HIS A 168 -8.22 6.67 -10.43
CA HIS A 168 -7.47 7.77 -11.07
C HIS A 168 -8.10 8.19 -12.40
N GLN A 169 -8.42 7.24 -13.28
CA GLN A 169 -9.06 7.52 -14.58
C GLN A 169 -10.45 8.18 -14.45
N GLU A 170 -11.22 7.78 -13.44
CA GLU A 170 -12.56 8.33 -13.20
C GLU A 170 -12.51 9.70 -12.51
N GLY A 171 -11.53 9.92 -11.64
CA GLY A 171 -11.27 11.18 -10.94
C GLY A 171 -10.70 12.25 -11.88
N ASP A 172 -9.79 11.87 -12.78
CA ASP A 172 -9.06 12.76 -13.68
C ASP A 172 -9.62 12.75 -15.12
N GLY A 173 -10.95 12.78 -15.26
CA GLY A 173 -11.57 13.18 -16.52
C GLY A 173 -11.31 14.66 -16.80
N LEU A 174 -10.10 14.98 -17.28
CA LEU A 174 -9.51 16.30 -17.56
C LEU A 174 -8.98 17.06 -16.33
N VAL A 175 -7.67 16.91 -16.11
CA VAL A 175 -6.85 17.99 -15.54
C VAL A 175 -6.79 19.10 -16.59
N HIS A 176 -7.41 20.25 -16.31
CA HIS A 176 -7.07 21.54 -16.90
C HIS A 176 -6.28 22.35 -15.87
#